data_AF-A0AA43Q728-F1
#
_entry.id   AF-A0AA43Q728-F1
#
_cell.length_a   1.000
_cell.length_b   1.000
_cell.length_c   1.000
_cell.angle_alpha   90.00
_cell.angle_beta   90.00
_cell.angle_gamma   90.00
#
_symmetry.space_group_name_H-M   'P 1'
#
loop_
_entity.id
_entity.type
_entity.pdbx_description
1 polymer ?
#
loop_
_entity_poly.entity_id
_entity_poly.type
_entity_poly.pdbx_seq_one_letter_code
_entity_poly.pdbx_strand_id
1 'polypeptide(L)' 'METYTARLTLLVDPDKKRLFEKICAAQDLTSSQVVRRFIREYIDQHAALIDQEALAGETSEH' A
#
# COMPACT_ATOMS: atom_id res chain seq x y z
N MET A 1 2.24 -17.82 -10.50
CA MET A 1 2.16 -17.10 -9.21
C MET A 1 0.90 -16.28 -9.24
N GLU A 2 -0.14 -16.73 -8.55
CA GLU A 2 -1.44 -16.07 -8.54
C GLU A 2 -1.30 -14.70 -7.85
N THR A 3 -1.52 -13.63 -8.61
CA THR A 3 -1.55 -12.26 -8.07
C THR A 3 -2.88 -12.04 -7.37
N TYR A 4 -2.95 -12.38 -6.07
CA TYR A 4 -4.06 -11.98 -5.21
C TYR A 4 -4.05 -10.46 -5.06
N THR A 5 -4.75 -9.78 -5.97
CA THR A 5 -4.91 -8.33 -5.93
C THR A 5 -6.12 -7.99 -5.06
N ALA A 6 -5.88 -7.59 -3.82
CA ALA A 6 -6.91 -7.06 -2.95
C ALA A 6 -7.22 -5.59 -3.30
N ARG A 7 -8.50 -5.21 -3.23
CA ARG A 7 -8.95 -3.82 -3.48
C ARG A 7 -9.02 -3.04 -2.16
N LEU A 8 -8.20 -2.01 -2.03
CA LEU A 8 -8.27 -1.05 -0.93
C LEU A 8 -9.04 0.21 -1.38
N THR A 9 -10.13 0.55 -0.68
CA THR A 9 -10.89 1.79 -0.92
C THR A 9 -10.65 2.74 0.26
N LEU A 10 -10.25 3.97 -0.03
CA LEU A 10 -9.96 4.99 0.97
C LEU A 10 -10.56 6.33 0.54
N LEU A 11 -11.11 7.07 1.49
CA LEU A 11 -11.62 8.42 1.27
C LEU A 11 -10.53 9.42 1.63
N VAL A 12 -10.25 10.34 0.72
CA VAL A 12 -9.28 11.42 0.91
C VAL A 12 -9.94 12.75 0.56
N ASP A 13 -9.47 13.80 1.22
CA ASP A 13 -9.84 15.16 0.86
C ASP A 13 -9.54 15.44 -0.63
N PRO A 14 -10.47 16.07 -1.37
CA PRO A 14 -10.31 16.31 -2.80
C PRO A 14 -9.11 17.21 -3.15
N ASP A 15 -8.76 18.15 -2.28
CA ASP A 15 -7.63 19.06 -2.51
C ASP A 15 -6.30 18.33 -2.32
N LYS A 16 -6.18 17.53 -1.25
CA LYS A 16 -5.04 16.64 -1.02
C LYS A 16 -4.87 15.63 -2.16
N LYS A 17 -5.97 15.05 -2.66
CA LYS A 17 -5.94 14.13 -3.81
C LYS A 17 -5.32 14.80 -5.04
N ARG A 18 -5.79 16.00 -5.39
CA ARG A 18 -5.29 16.76 -6.55
C ARG A 18 -3.80 17.10 -6.41
N LEU A 19 -3.38 17.54 -5.23
CA LEU A 19 -1.98 17.85 -4.98
C LEU A 19 -1.11 16.60 -5.09
N PHE A 20 -1.56 15.49 -4.51
CA PHE A 20 -0.88 14.21 -4.59
C PHE A 20 -0.72 13.72 -6.03
N GLU A 21 -1.78 13.79 -6.83
CA GLU A 21 -1.75 13.41 -8.25
C GLU A 21 -0.78 14.28 -9.06
N LYS A 22 -0.72 15.60 -8.79
CA LYS A 22 0.25 16.51 -9.44
C LYS A 22 1.70 16.16 -9.08
N ILE A 23 1.97 15.88 -7.81
CA ILE A 23 3.32 15.49 -7.34
C ILE A 23 3.75 14.15 -7.96
N CYS A 24 2.84 13.20 -8.07
CA CYS A 24 3.11 11.91 -8.71
C CYS A 24 3.40 12.10 -10.20
N ALA A 25 2.57 12.88 -10.91
CA ALA A 25 2.74 13.16 -12.33
C ALA A 25 4.06 13.90 -12.64
N ALA A 26 4.48 14.83 -11.78
CA ALA A 26 5.75 15.52 -11.92
C ALA A 26 6.98 14.60 -11.81
N GLN A 27 6.81 13.41 -11.23
CA GLN A 27 7.86 12.39 -11.05
C GLN A 27 7.69 11.20 -12.00
N ASP A 28 6.78 11.29 -12.98
CA ASP A 28 6.43 10.19 -13.89
C ASP A 28 5.89 8.94 -13.16
N LEU A 29 5.23 9.14 -12.02
CA LEU A 29 4.67 8.06 -11.20
C LEU A 29 3.15 8.12 -11.18
N THR A 30 2.51 6.96 -11.05
CA THR A 30 1.07 6.89 -10.78
C THR A 30 0.81 6.88 -9.27
N SER A 31 -0.30 7.51 -8.86
CA SER A 31 -0.75 7.54 -7.47
C SER A 31 -0.78 6.15 -6.82
N SER A 32 -1.23 5.13 -7.55
CA SER A 32 -1.27 3.74 -7.08
C SER A 32 0.11 3.16 -6.80
N GLN A 33 1.13 3.49 -7.60
CA GLN A 33 2.50 3.03 -7.35
C GLN A 33 3.07 3.62 -6.07
N VAL A 34 2.84 4.92 -5.86
CA VAL A 34 3.30 5.64 -4.66
C VAL A 34 2.57 5.13 -3.41
N VAL A 35 1.25 4.96 -3.47
CA VAL A 35 0.46 4.41 -2.35
C VAL A 35 0.92 3.00 -1.99
N ARG A 36 1.15 2.12 -2.98
CA ARG A 36 1.68 0.77 -2.73
C ARG A 36 3.06 0.78 -2.07
N ARG A 37 3.93 1.72 -2.47
CA ARG A 37 5.23 1.89 -1.82
C ARG A 37 5.05 2.34 -0.38
N PHE A 38 4.22 3.33 -0.12
CA PHE A 38 3.93 3.78 1.26
C PHE A 38 3.37 2.65 2.13
N ILE A 39 2.44 1.84 1.62
CA ILE A 39 1.92 0.69 2.36
C ILE A 39 3.04 -0.29 2.72
N ARG A 40 3.92 -0.64 1.77
CA ARG A 40 5.05 -1.54 2.05
C ARG A 40 6.02 -0.99 3.07
N GLU A 41 6.43 0.26 2.92
CA GLU A 41 7.36 0.92 3.87
C GLU A 41 6.73 1.03 5.26
N TYR A 42 5.42 1.31 5.34
CA TYR A 42 4.71 1.36 6.60
C TYR A 42 4.63 -0.02 7.26
N ILE A 43 4.37 -1.08 6.50
CA ILE A 43 4.41 -2.44 7.02
C ILE A 43 5.82 -2.77 7.50
N ASP A 44 6.87 -2.51 6.71
CA ASP A 44 8.26 -2.81 7.09
C ASP A 44 8.66 -2.13 8.40
N GLN A 45 8.33 -0.84 8.54
CA GLN A 45 8.64 -0.04 9.74
C GLN A 45 7.85 -0.47 10.98
N HIS A 46 6.64 -1.01 10.80
CA HIS A 46 5.73 -1.34 11.89
C HIS A 46 5.51 -2.85 12.05
N ALA A 47 6.14 -3.70 11.24
CA ALA A 47 5.98 -5.16 11.28
C ALA A 47 6.43 -5.73 12.62
N ALA A 48 7.38 -5.10 13.30
CA ALA A 48 7.81 -5.51 14.65
C ALA A 48 6.73 -5.25 15.73
N LEU A 49 5.70 -4.45 15.45
CA LEU A 49 4.59 -4.19 16.37
C LEU A 49 3.46 -5.22 16.24
N ILE A 50 3.44 -5.98 15.14
CA ILE A 50 2.50 -7.07 14.90
C ILE A 50 3.29 -8.36 15.07
N ASP A 51 3.01 -9.13 16.11
CA ASP A 51 3.68 -10.41 16.36
C ASP A 51 3.72 -11.26 15.08
N GLN A 52 4.91 -11.72 14.70
CA GLN A 52 5.24 -12.29 13.38
C GLN A 52 4.39 -13.53 13.03
N GLU A 53 3.73 -14.14 14.00
CA GLU A 53 2.84 -15.30 13.81
C GLU A 53 1.57 -14.97 13.00
N ALA A 54 1.07 -13.72 13.03
CA ALA A 54 -0.17 -13.36 12.34
C ALA A 54 0.00 -13.13 10.84
N LEU A 55 1.19 -12.73 10.37
CA LEU A 55 1.47 -12.45 8.95
C LEU A 55 2.02 -13.68 8.20
N ALA A 56 2.59 -14.66 8.92
CA ALA A 56 3.07 -15.92 8.35
C ALA A 56 1.96 -16.97 8.13
N GLY A 57 0.76 -16.74 8.70
CA GLY A 57 -0.37 -17.69 8.66
C GLY A 57 -1.16 -17.76 7.33
N GLU A 58 -0.79 -17.00 6.30
CA GLU A 58 -1.50 -17.00 5.00
C GLU A 58 -0.66 -17.60 3.87
N THR A 59 0.41 -18.35 4.19
CA THR A 59 1.17 -19.14 3.22
C THR A 59 1.22 -20.62 3.61
N SER A 60 0.06 -21.23 3.86
CA SER A 60 -0.15 -22.67 3.70
C SER A 60 -1.64 -22.97 3.77
N GLU A 61 -2.08 -24.01 3.03
CA GLU A 61 -3.47 -24.53 2.92
C GLU A 61 -4.33 -23.71 1.91
N HIS A 62 -4.68 -24.17 0.69
CA HIS A 62 -4.74 -25.49 0.08
C HIS A 62 -4.64 -25.36 -1.45
#